data_AF-A0A1V5MTZ6-F1
#
_entry.id   AF-A0A1V5MTZ6-F1
#
_cell.length_a   1.000
_cell.length_b   1.000
_cell.length_c   1.000
_cell.angle_alpha   90.00
_cell.angle_beta   90.00
_cell.angle_gamma   90.00
#
_symmetry.space_group_name_H-M   'P 1'
#
loop_
_entity.id
_entity.type
_entity.pdbx_description
1 polymer ?
#
loop_
_entity_poly.entity_id
_entity_poly.type
_entity_poly.pdbx_seq_one_letter_code
_entity_poly.pdbx_strand_id
1 'polypeptide(L)'
;MDKGAIKAGLAVFGSDSDFQYNISGNNYTLSYKDNGETVLYEMEYNPAKQAAATKLSKGGKELMFFEYIKTSYGYASQHYLVNDDGVFSVYMGTFYGSSEKPDGVVGVSEQLDAAPKSILSGTEPAKDLPKQCKTWFAIEGASGKGQNDDGSTFNFNVG
;
A
#
# COMPACT_ATOMS: atom_id res chain seq x y z
N MET A 1 -11.65 15.11 -8.93
CA MET A 1 -11.78 14.94 -7.46
C MET A 1 -12.36 16.23 -6.91
N ASP A 2 -13.36 16.15 -6.03
CA ASP A 2 -13.99 17.33 -5.41
C ASP A 2 -13.12 17.89 -4.26
N LYS A 3 -12.99 19.22 -4.17
CA LYS A 3 -12.28 19.91 -3.08
C LYS A 3 -12.86 19.55 -1.71
N GLY A 4 -14.18 19.36 -1.63
CA GLY A 4 -14.86 18.97 -0.40
C GLY A 4 -14.40 17.61 0.12
N ALA A 5 -14.28 16.62 -0.77
CA ALA A 5 -13.79 15.28 -0.43
C ALA A 5 -12.33 15.27 0.04
N ILE A 6 -11.46 16.06 -0.61
CA ILE A 6 -10.05 16.20 -0.21
C ILE A 6 -9.95 16.84 1.18
N LYS A 7 -10.71 17.91 1.41
CA LYS A 7 -10.73 18.59 2.72
C LYS A 7 -11.25 17.67 3.83
N ALA A 8 -12.31 16.91 3.57
CA ALA A 8 -12.83 15.94 4.53
C ALA A 8 -11.81 14.83 4.85
N GLY A 9 -11.12 14.31 3.83
CA GLY A 9 -10.05 13.33 4.03
C GLY A 9 -8.87 13.88 4.82
N LEU A 10 -8.41 15.09 4.52
CA LEU A 10 -7.32 15.75 5.26
C LEU A 10 -7.69 16.08 6.71
N ALA A 11 -8.95 16.39 6.98
CA ALA A 11 -9.43 16.62 8.35
C ALA A 11 -9.29 15.37 9.23
N VAL A 12 -9.43 14.17 8.67
CA VAL A 12 -9.17 12.90 9.41
C VAL A 12 -7.72 12.81 9.88
N PHE A 13 -6.78 13.41 9.14
CA PHE A 13 -5.36 13.46 9.48
C PHE A 13 -4.98 14.72 10.29
N GLY A 14 -5.97 15.43 10.86
CA GLY A 14 -5.73 16.57 11.75
C GLY A 14 -5.25 17.85 11.06
N SER A 15 -5.35 17.94 9.73
CA SER A 15 -4.96 19.16 9.01
C SER A 15 -6.13 20.13 8.86
N ASP A 16 -6.07 21.25 9.58
CA ASP A 16 -6.93 22.43 9.38
C ASP A 16 -6.37 23.43 8.35
N SER A 17 -5.25 23.10 7.70
CA SER A 17 -4.51 24.02 6.83
C SER A 17 -5.07 24.13 5.40
N ASP A 18 -4.82 25.28 4.78
CA ASP A 18 -4.99 25.44 3.34
C ASP A 18 -4.10 24.42 2.60
N PHE A 19 -4.72 23.68 1.69
CA PHE A 19 -4.03 22.70 0.86
C PHE A 19 -3.98 23.16 -0.59
N GLN A 20 -2.91 22.76 -1.28
CA GLN A 20 -2.78 22.90 -2.72
C GLN A 20 -2.88 21.52 -3.33
N TYR A 21 -3.60 21.40 -4.44
CA TYR A 21 -3.58 20.17 -5.22
C TYR A 21 -3.43 20.51 -6.69
N ASN A 22 -2.78 19.62 -7.43
CA ASN A 22 -2.65 19.70 -8.86
C ASN A 22 -3.00 18.35 -9.48
N ILE A 23 -3.69 18.40 -10.60
CA ILE A 23 -4.00 17.22 -11.41
C ILE A 23 -3.51 17.53 -12.82
N SER A 24 -2.51 16.79 -13.27
CA SER A 24 -1.93 16.93 -14.60
C SER A 24 -1.88 15.57 -15.28
N GLY A 25 -2.88 15.31 -16.12
CA GLY A 25 -3.08 13.99 -16.74
C GLY A 25 -3.28 12.93 -15.66
N ASN A 26 -2.34 11.98 -15.58
CA ASN A 26 -2.36 10.90 -14.60
C ASN A 26 -1.50 11.18 -13.35
N ASN A 27 -0.97 12.39 -13.20
CA ASN A 27 -0.19 12.80 -12.04
C ASN A 27 -1.05 13.66 -11.12
N TYR A 28 -1.04 13.33 -9.84
CA TYR A 28 -1.81 14.00 -8.79
C TYR A 28 -0.83 14.40 -7.70
N THR A 29 -0.90 15.65 -7.28
CA THR A 29 -0.15 16.12 -6.11
C THR A 29 -1.09 16.82 -5.14
N LEU A 30 -0.84 16.63 -3.86
CA LEU A 30 -1.51 17.30 -2.75
C LEU A 30 -0.44 17.74 -1.75
N SER A 31 -0.42 19.02 -1.41
CA SER A 31 0.48 19.56 -0.41
C SER A 31 -0.25 20.41 0.61
N TYR A 32 0.22 20.36 1.85
CA TYR A 32 -0.32 21.14 2.96
C TYR A 32 0.76 21.38 4.01
N LYS A 33 0.45 22.19 5.02
CA LYS A 33 1.37 22.50 6.12
C LYS A 33 0.96 21.77 7.39
N ASP A 34 1.91 21.08 7.98
CA ASP A 34 1.76 20.44 9.29
C ASP A 34 2.93 20.86 10.18
N ASN A 35 2.63 21.56 11.28
CA ASN A 35 3.62 22.12 12.21
C ASN A 35 4.74 22.92 11.52
N GLY A 36 4.38 23.69 10.47
CA GLY A 36 5.31 24.52 9.68
C GLY A 36 6.04 23.77 8.56
N GLU A 37 6.08 22.44 8.60
CA GLU A 37 6.68 21.61 7.57
C GLU A 37 5.70 21.36 6.41
N THR A 38 6.24 21.25 5.20
CA THR A 38 5.44 20.84 4.04
C THR A 38 5.25 19.33 4.09
N VAL A 39 3.98 18.89 4.08
CA VAL A 39 3.61 17.52 3.71
C VAL A 39 3.26 17.51 2.23
N LEU A 40 3.81 16.55 1.48
CA LEU A 40 3.59 16.37 0.06
C LEU A 40 3.19 14.92 -0.21
N TYR A 41 2.03 14.75 -0.82
CA TYR A 41 1.52 13.50 -1.36
C TYR A 41 1.55 13.57 -2.88
N GLU A 42 2.16 12.57 -3.51
CA GLU A 42 2.29 12.43 -4.96
C GLU A 42 1.70 11.09 -5.36
N MET A 43 0.95 11.06 -6.46
CA MET A 43 0.45 9.84 -7.07
C MET A 43 0.63 9.92 -8.59
N GLU A 44 1.17 8.85 -9.17
CA GLU A 44 1.21 8.61 -10.60
C GLU A 44 0.33 7.40 -10.92
N TYR A 45 -0.66 7.58 -11.79
CA TYR A 45 -1.53 6.51 -12.26
C TYR A 45 -1.15 6.05 -13.69
N ASN A 46 -1.06 4.73 -13.88
CA ASN A 46 -0.90 4.12 -15.19
C ASN A 46 -2.21 3.42 -15.59
N PRO A 47 -3.05 4.04 -16.43
CA PRO A 47 -4.33 3.46 -16.83
C PRO A 47 -4.16 2.19 -17.66
N ALA A 48 -3.10 2.08 -18.46
CA ALA A 48 -2.86 0.90 -19.31
C ALA A 48 -2.56 -0.35 -18.49
N LYS A 49 -1.90 -0.19 -17.34
CA LYS A 49 -1.61 -1.28 -16.40
C LYS A 49 -2.61 -1.39 -15.25
N GLN A 50 -3.56 -0.45 -15.15
CA GLN A 50 -4.40 -0.25 -13.96
C GLN A 50 -3.56 -0.32 -12.67
N ALA A 51 -2.54 0.55 -12.62
CA ALA A 51 -1.55 0.58 -11.56
C ALA A 51 -1.34 2.00 -11.06
N ALA A 52 -0.97 2.19 -9.80
CA ALA A 52 -0.52 3.48 -9.30
C ALA A 52 0.70 3.34 -8.40
N ALA A 53 1.52 4.38 -8.38
CA ALA A 53 2.57 4.60 -7.40
C ALA A 53 2.22 5.86 -6.61
N THR A 54 2.48 5.85 -5.32
CA THR A 54 2.25 7.00 -4.45
C THR A 54 3.41 7.19 -3.50
N LYS A 55 3.66 8.44 -3.14
CA LYS A 55 4.70 8.85 -2.21
C LYS A 55 4.16 9.91 -1.27
N LEU A 56 4.38 9.73 0.02
CA LEU A 56 4.12 10.72 1.05
C LEU A 56 5.46 11.16 1.64
N SER A 57 5.68 12.46 1.75
CA SER A 57 6.88 13.04 2.35
C SER A 57 6.54 14.22 3.25
N LYS A 58 7.38 14.46 4.27
CA LYS A 58 7.30 15.62 5.16
C LYS A 58 8.70 16.20 5.34
N GLY A 59 8.83 17.52 5.18
CA GLY A 59 10.15 18.17 5.27
C GLY A 59 11.17 17.63 4.26
N GLY A 60 10.72 17.10 3.11
CA GLY A 60 11.55 16.48 2.10
C GLY A 60 11.99 15.03 2.40
N LYS A 61 11.62 14.48 3.57
CA LYS A 61 11.86 13.07 3.92
C LYS A 61 10.66 12.23 3.54
N GLU A 62 10.90 11.09 2.91
CA GLU A 62 9.85 10.12 2.60
C GLU A 62 9.34 9.47 3.90
N LEU A 63 8.03 9.38 4.04
CA LEU A 63 7.35 8.76 5.18
C LEU A 63 6.68 7.46 4.79
N MET A 64 6.15 7.41 3.56
CA MET A 64 5.42 6.26 3.06
C MET A 64 5.50 6.24 1.54
N PHE A 65 5.51 5.04 0.98
CA PHE A 65 5.09 4.82 -0.39
C PHE A 65 4.04 3.73 -0.45
N PHE A 66 3.17 3.81 -1.45
CA PHE A 66 2.20 2.77 -1.73
C PHE A 66 2.12 2.54 -3.24
N GLU A 67 2.08 1.27 -3.62
CA GLU A 67 1.90 0.86 -5.01
C GLU A 67 0.76 -0.15 -5.11
N TYR A 68 0.03 -0.11 -6.22
CA TYR A 68 -0.81 -1.22 -6.64
C TYR A 68 -0.71 -1.46 -8.14
N ILE A 69 -1.02 -2.67 -8.56
CA ILE A 69 -1.09 -3.06 -9.98
C ILE A 69 -2.13 -4.15 -10.17
N LYS A 70 -2.84 -4.11 -11.31
CA LYS A 70 -3.66 -5.22 -11.75
C LYS A 70 -2.78 -6.32 -12.38
N THR A 71 -3.11 -7.55 -12.06
CA THR A 71 -2.40 -8.77 -12.44
C THR A 71 -3.37 -9.81 -13.00
N SER A 72 -2.87 -10.97 -13.42
CA SER A 72 -3.71 -12.11 -13.81
C SER A 72 -4.49 -12.72 -12.64
N TYR A 73 -4.00 -12.57 -11.40
CA TYR A 73 -4.69 -13.06 -10.20
C TYR A 73 -5.76 -12.07 -9.69
N GLY A 74 -5.57 -10.78 -9.91
CA GLY A 74 -6.41 -9.74 -9.31
C GLY A 74 -5.60 -8.48 -9.12
N TYR A 75 -5.67 -7.86 -7.94
CA TYR A 75 -4.81 -6.72 -7.61
C TYR A 75 -3.72 -7.13 -6.65
N ALA A 76 -2.49 -6.66 -6.92
CA ALA A 76 -1.38 -6.72 -5.99
C ALA A 76 -1.10 -5.32 -5.46
N SER A 77 -0.72 -5.22 -4.20
CA SER A 77 -0.39 -3.97 -3.53
C SER A 77 0.76 -4.15 -2.56
N GLN A 78 1.52 -3.07 -2.36
CA GLN A 78 2.46 -2.94 -1.26
C GLN A 78 2.37 -1.55 -0.66
N HIS A 79 2.43 -1.50 0.66
CA HIS A 79 2.53 -0.29 1.46
C HIS A 79 3.84 -0.37 2.22
N TYR A 80 4.54 0.74 2.25
CA TYR A 80 5.80 0.87 2.94
C TYR A 80 5.74 2.08 3.84
N LEU A 81 6.14 1.90 5.09
CA LEU A 81 6.17 2.95 6.09
C LEU A 81 7.59 3.07 6.61
N VAL A 82 8.07 4.31 6.66
CA VAL A 82 9.31 4.68 7.34
C VAL A 82 8.94 5.04 8.78
N ASN A 83 9.41 4.23 9.72
CA ASN A 83 9.19 4.49 11.15
C ASN A 83 10.14 5.60 11.63
N ASP A 84 9.86 6.17 12.81
CA ASP A 84 10.63 7.31 13.36
C ASP A 84 12.12 7.00 13.61
N ASP A 85 12.43 5.72 13.86
CA ASP A 85 13.77 5.16 14.02
C ASP A 85 14.47 4.83 12.69
N GLY A 86 13.80 5.05 11.55
CA GLY A 86 14.31 4.84 10.21
C GLY A 86 14.28 3.40 9.72
N VAL A 87 13.81 2.44 10.53
CA VAL A 87 13.50 1.09 10.04
C VAL A 87 12.17 1.07 9.31
N PHE A 88 12.02 0.08 8.45
CA PHE A 88 10.88 0.01 7.56
C PHE A 88 9.93 -1.11 7.91
N SER A 89 8.65 -0.83 7.72
CA SER A 89 7.57 -1.81 7.74
C SER A 89 6.94 -1.90 6.37
N VAL A 90 6.71 -3.13 5.90
CA VAL A 90 6.02 -3.41 4.64
C VAL A 90 4.77 -4.23 4.89
N TYR A 91 3.68 -3.80 4.27
CA TYR A 91 2.42 -4.53 4.20
C TYR A 91 2.11 -4.83 2.74
N MET A 92 1.95 -6.10 2.42
CA MET A 92 1.66 -6.56 1.07
C MET A 92 0.31 -7.23 1.01
N GLY A 93 -0.40 -7.06 -0.10
CA GLY A 93 -1.73 -7.61 -0.26
C GLY A 93 -1.97 -8.04 -1.70
N THR A 94 -2.57 -9.22 -1.87
CA THR A 94 -3.07 -9.71 -3.16
C THR A 94 -4.52 -10.11 -2.98
N PHE A 95 -5.39 -9.56 -3.83
CA PHE A 95 -6.84 -9.69 -3.67
C PHE A 95 -7.47 -10.16 -4.97
N TYR A 96 -8.17 -11.30 -4.89
CA TYR A 96 -9.02 -11.77 -5.98
C TYR A 96 -10.30 -10.93 -6.03
N GLY A 97 -10.60 -10.35 -7.19
CA GLY A 97 -11.66 -9.34 -7.34
C GLY A 97 -13.10 -9.88 -7.41
N SER A 98 -13.39 -11.07 -6.88
CA SER A 98 -14.74 -11.66 -6.92
C SER A 98 -15.34 -11.80 -5.52
N SER A 99 -16.57 -11.31 -5.36
CA SER A 99 -17.38 -11.49 -4.15
C SER A 99 -17.77 -12.95 -3.87
N GLU A 100 -17.58 -13.85 -4.83
CA GLU A 100 -17.95 -15.27 -4.69
C GLU A 100 -16.83 -16.12 -4.07
N LYS A 101 -15.58 -15.64 -4.11
CA LYS A 101 -14.42 -16.29 -3.52
C LYS A 101 -13.44 -15.25 -2.97
N PRO A 102 -13.43 -14.98 -1.66
CA PRO A 102 -12.52 -14.01 -1.05
C PRO A 102 -11.10 -14.61 -0.94
N ASP A 103 -10.53 -15.03 -2.08
CA ASP A 103 -9.17 -15.51 -2.13
C ASP A 103 -8.21 -14.33 -2.06
N GLY A 104 -7.18 -14.45 -1.25
CA GLY A 104 -6.18 -13.42 -1.14
C GLY A 104 -5.06 -13.78 -0.18
N VAL A 105 -4.00 -12.99 -0.23
CA VAL A 105 -2.88 -13.11 0.70
C VAL A 105 -2.58 -11.72 1.24
N VAL A 106 -2.34 -11.65 2.54
CA VAL A 106 -1.78 -10.46 3.21
C VAL A 106 -0.47 -10.86 3.87
N GLY A 107 0.52 -9.98 3.83
CA GLY A 107 1.84 -10.21 4.39
C GLY A 107 2.36 -8.97 5.10
N VAL A 108 3.11 -9.19 6.17
CA VAL A 108 3.76 -8.12 6.95
C VAL A 108 5.21 -8.50 7.25
N SER A 109 6.12 -7.56 7.01
CA SER A 109 7.45 -7.60 7.59
C SER A 109 7.77 -6.25 8.22
N GLU A 110 8.30 -6.29 9.42
CA GLU A 110 8.75 -5.13 10.16
C GLU A 110 10.27 -5.20 10.33
N GLN A 111 10.87 -4.09 10.73
CA GLN A 111 12.31 -4.01 11.03
C GLN A 111 13.16 -4.39 9.81
N LEU A 112 12.81 -3.85 8.63
CA LEU A 112 13.59 -4.05 7.41
C LEU A 112 14.69 -2.98 7.29
N ASP A 113 15.84 -3.39 6.76
CA ASP A 113 17.01 -2.52 6.53
C ASP A 113 16.95 -1.74 5.20
N ALA A 114 16.00 -2.08 4.32
CA ALA A 114 15.86 -1.49 3.00
C ALA A 114 14.42 -1.51 2.48
N ALA A 115 14.14 -0.59 1.55
CA ALA A 115 12.88 -0.56 0.80
C ALA A 115 12.66 -1.84 -0.03
N PRO A 116 11.43 -2.37 -0.09
CA PRO A 116 11.09 -3.47 -0.98
C PRO A 116 11.13 -3.00 -2.44
N LYS A 117 11.31 -3.94 -3.36
CA LYS A 117 11.33 -3.64 -4.80
C LYS A 117 9.94 -3.20 -5.27
N SER A 118 9.90 -2.29 -6.24
CA SER A 118 8.65 -1.89 -6.89
C SER A 118 7.94 -3.08 -7.55
N ILE A 119 6.61 -3.13 -7.45
CA ILE A 119 5.77 -4.19 -8.03
C ILE A 119 5.17 -3.81 -9.39
N LEU A 120 5.49 -2.61 -9.90
CA LEU A 120 4.86 -2.03 -11.10
C LEU A 120 5.35 -2.66 -12.43
N SER A 121 6.31 -3.58 -12.37
CA SER A 121 6.71 -4.41 -13.51
C SER A 121 5.56 -5.29 -13.98
N GLY A 122 4.73 -5.78 -13.04
CA GLY A 122 3.63 -6.71 -13.29
C GLY A 122 4.09 -8.16 -13.56
N THR A 123 5.37 -8.49 -13.34
CA THR A 123 5.94 -9.81 -13.61
C THR A 123 6.01 -10.72 -12.38
N GLU A 124 5.74 -10.19 -11.19
CA GLU A 124 5.80 -10.95 -9.94
C GLU A 124 4.69 -12.02 -9.86
N PRO A 125 4.90 -13.17 -9.19
CA PRO A 125 3.87 -14.16 -8.96
C PRO A 125 2.74 -13.55 -8.12
N ALA A 126 1.70 -13.08 -8.81
CA ALA A 126 0.76 -12.10 -8.29
C ALA A 126 -0.10 -12.57 -7.11
N LYS A 127 -0.19 -13.87 -6.84
CA LYS A 127 -0.87 -14.39 -5.64
C LYS A 127 0.08 -14.41 -4.45
N ASP A 128 1.30 -14.92 -4.66
CA ASP A 128 2.24 -15.25 -3.59
C ASP A 128 3.18 -14.11 -3.23
N LEU A 129 3.10 -12.96 -3.91
CA LEU A 129 3.87 -11.76 -3.58
C LEU A 129 3.94 -11.48 -2.06
N PRO A 130 2.84 -11.52 -1.28
CA PRO A 130 2.92 -11.22 0.15
C PRO A 130 3.61 -12.31 0.98
N LYS A 131 3.81 -13.53 0.43
CA LYS A 131 4.51 -14.63 1.11
C LYS A 131 6.03 -14.41 1.22
N GLN A 132 6.57 -13.38 0.55
CA GLN A 132 7.94 -12.92 0.81
C GLN A 132 8.08 -12.20 2.15
N CYS A 133 6.95 -11.85 2.79
CA CYS A 133 6.96 -11.29 4.12
C CYS A 133 7.26 -12.36 5.19
N LYS A 134 7.82 -11.95 6.33
CA LYS A 134 8.11 -12.86 7.44
C LYS A 134 6.84 -13.50 8.00
N THR A 135 5.79 -12.70 8.17
CA THR A 135 4.46 -13.16 8.55
C THR A 135 3.49 -12.98 7.39
N TRP A 136 2.65 -13.97 7.11
CA TRP A 136 1.60 -13.86 6.09
C TRP A 136 0.41 -14.76 6.37
N PHE A 137 -0.74 -14.41 5.79
CA PHE A 137 -2.00 -15.13 5.87
C PHE A 137 -2.61 -15.21 4.48
N ALA A 138 -3.05 -16.40 4.08
CA ALA A 138 -3.71 -16.67 2.82
C ALA A 138 -5.08 -17.28 3.07
N ILE A 139 -6.07 -16.86 2.28
CA ILE A 139 -7.40 -17.47 2.22
C ILE A 139 -7.60 -18.04 0.81
N GLU A 140 -8.12 -19.26 0.76
CA GLU A 140 -8.53 -19.97 -0.45
C GLU A 140 -9.89 -20.63 -0.20
N GLY A 141 -10.96 -19.97 -0.64
CA GLY A 141 -12.33 -20.35 -0.30
C GLY A 141 -12.57 -20.36 1.21
N ALA A 142 -12.96 -21.51 1.76
CA ALA A 142 -13.24 -21.69 3.19
C ALA A 142 -12.00 -22.11 4.02
N SER A 143 -10.83 -22.23 3.38
CA SER A 143 -9.59 -22.65 4.03
C SER A 143 -8.60 -21.49 4.10
N GLY A 144 -7.85 -21.44 5.20
CA GLY A 144 -6.81 -20.46 5.43
C GLY A 144 -5.50 -21.12 5.83
N LYS A 145 -4.39 -20.48 5.45
CA LYS A 145 -3.03 -20.87 5.84
C LYS A 145 -2.25 -19.62 6.23
N GLY A 146 -1.34 -19.73 7.18
CA GLY A 146 -0.42 -18.66 7.50
C GLY A 146 0.97 -19.13 7.89
N GLN A 147 1.86 -18.15 8.03
CA GLN A 147 3.20 -18.29 8.54
C GLN A 147 3.44 -17.20 9.59
N ASN A 148 4.02 -17.60 10.73
CA ASN A 148 4.48 -16.68 11.76
C ASN A 148 5.89 -16.17 11.47
N ASP A 149 6.32 -15.13 12.18
CA ASP A 149 7.66 -14.53 12.04
C ASP A 149 8.80 -15.54 12.26
N ASP A 150 8.58 -16.58 13.08
CA ASP A 150 9.53 -17.67 13.32
C ASP A 150 9.58 -18.73 12.19
N GLY A 151 8.79 -18.54 11.13
CA GLY A 151 8.68 -19.46 9.99
C GLY A 151 7.75 -20.64 10.23
N SER A 152 7.17 -20.80 11.43
CA SER A 152 6.16 -21.84 11.67
C SER A 152 4.90 -21.56 10.86
N THR A 153 4.27 -22.62 10.35
CA THR A 153 3.05 -22.52 9.54
C THR A 153 1.85 -23.12 10.25
N PHE A 154 0.66 -22.60 9.96
CA PHE A 154 -0.59 -23.07 10.52
C PHE A 154 -1.72 -23.03 9.48
N ASN A 155 -2.80 -23.75 9.74
CA ASN A 155 -4.01 -23.73 8.93
C ASN A 155 -5.22 -23.36 9.80
N PHE A 156 -6.22 -22.73 9.20
CA PHE A 156 -7.46 -22.31 9.84
C PHE A 156 -8.64 -22.42 8.87
N ASN A 157 -9.87 -22.41 9.40
CA ASN A 157 -11.09 -22.36 8.58
C ASN A 157 -11.65 -20.94 8.58
N VAL A 158 -12.21 -20.53 7.44
CA VAL A 158 -12.93 -19.26 7.28
C VAL A 158 -14.42 -19.57 7.37
N GLY A 159 -15.10 -18.94 8.34
CA GLY A 159 -16.52 -19.18 8.67
C GLY A 159 -17.50 -18.46 7.77
#